data_AF-A0AAQ3U1P5-F1
#
_entry.id   AF-A0AAQ3U1P5-F1
#
_cell.length_a   1.000
_cell.length_b   1.000
_cell.length_c   1.000
_cell.angle_alpha   90.00
_cell.angle_beta   90.00
_cell.angle_gamma   90.00
#
_symmetry.space_group_name_H-M   'P 1'
#
loop_
_entity.id
_entity.type
_entity.pdbx_description
1 polymer ?
#
loop_
_entity_poly.entity_id
_entity_poly.type
_entity_poly.pdbx_seq_one_letter_code
_entity_poly.pdbx_strand_id
1 'polypeptide(L)'
;MLGTATTAGVHVAACWLLVCRLGMGADGAALANAVSSFANLAFLAIYIRVSPACKTTWLGFYQDAFRGIPAFLKLAVPSSAMFCMEWWSFEVVVLLSGLLPNPKLETAVMSIW
;
A
#
# COMPACT_ATOMS: atom_id res chain seq x y z
N MET A 1 7.43 4.24 -10.85
CA MET A 1 6.87 5.59 -11.00
C MET A 1 5.67 5.65 -11.93
N LEU A 2 5.69 5.05 -13.14
CA LEU A 2 4.50 5.05 -14.00
C LEU A 2 3.31 4.27 -13.42
N GLY A 3 3.54 3.06 -12.89
CA GLY A 3 2.47 2.22 -12.32
C GLY A 3 1.81 2.81 -11.07
N THR A 4 2.57 3.52 -10.24
CA THR A 4 2.04 4.20 -9.05
C THR A 4 1.19 5.42 -9.45
N ALA A 5 1.58 6.14 -10.50
CA ALA A 5 0.80 7.26 -11.02
C ALA A 5 -0.52 6.81 -11.66
N THR A 6 -0.51 5.71 -12.44
CA THR A 6 -1.74 5.14 -13.01
C THR A 6 -2.67 4.64 -11.92
N THR A 7 -2.12 3.99 -10.88
CA THR A 7 -2.90 3.52 -9.72
C THR A 7 -3.55 4.67 -8.96
N ALA A 8 -2.83 5.78 -8.75
CA ALA A 8 -3.39 6.96 -8.10
C ALA A 8 -4.57 7.53 -8.88
N GLY A 9 -4.46 7.63 -10.21
CA GLY A 9 -5.57 8.06 -11.07
C GLY A 9 -6.78 7.15 -10.99
N VAL A 10 -6.57 5.83 -11.06
CA VAL A 10 -7.64 4.82 -10.90
C VAL A 10 -8.29 4.93 -9.52
N HIS A 11 -7.50 5.16 -8.46
CA HIS A 11 -7.99 5.30 -7.10
C HIS A 11 -8.88 6.52 -6.92
N VAL A 12 -8.47 7.68 -7.43
CA VAL A 12 -9.29 8.90 -7.37
C VAL A 12 -10.62 8.69 -8.10
N ALA A 13 -10.60 8.09 -9.29
CA ALA A 13 -11.82 7.79 -10.04
C ALA A 13 -12.73 6.78 -9.33
N ALA A 14 -12.15 5.72 -8.76
CA ALA A 14 -12.88 4.69 -8.01
C ALA A 14 -13.50 5.26 -6.73
N CYS A 15 -12.76 6.09 -5.98
CA CYS A 15 -13.27 6.78 -4.81
C CYS A 15 -14.42 7.73 -5.17
N TRP A 16 -14.27 8.51 -6.24
CA TRP A 16 -15.34 9.40 -6.70
C TRP A 16 -16.62 8.63 -7.05
N LEU A 17 -16.49 7.50 -7.74
CA LEU A 17 -17.64 6.68 -8.11
C LEU A 17 -18.27 5.98 -6.89
N LEU A 18 -17.48 5.26 -6.11
CA LEU A 18 -17.97 4.39 -5.02
C LEU A 18 -18.40 5.19 -3.79
N VAL A 19 -17.66 6.24 -3.43
CA VAL A 19 -17.95 7.04 -2.23
C VAL A 19 -18.91 8.17 -2.57
N CYS A 20 -18.64 8.97 -3.61
CA CYS A 20 -19.44 10.18 -3.89
C CYS A 20 -20.71 9.89 -4.69
N ARG A 21 -20.68 8.99 -5.69
CA ARG A 21 -21.85 8.73 -6.55
C ARG A 21 -22.74 7.62 -6.01
N LEU A 22 -22.14 6.53 -5.53
CA LEU A 22 -22.85 5.36 -5.01
C LEU A 22 -23.15 5.44 -3.50
N GLY A 23 -22.56 6.41 -2.79
CA GLY A 23 -22.88 6.67 -1.38
C GLY A 23 -22.46 5.57 -0.42
N MET A 24 -21.53 4.69 -0.80
CA MET A 24 -21.12 3.52 0.01
C MET A 24 -20.25 3.86 1.22
N GLY A 25 -19.99 5.15 1.48
CA GLY A 25 -19.25 5.61 2.66
C GLY A 25 -17.86 4.96 2.81
N ALA A 26 -17.55 4.49 4.01
CA ALA A 26 -16.26 3.87 4.34
C ALA A 26 -16.01 2.56 3.57
N ASP A 27 -17.05 1.73 3.39
CA ASP A 27 -16.95 0.48 2.62
C ASP A 27 -16.63 0.76 1.16
N GLY A 28 -17.17 1.85 0.60
CA GLY A 28 -16.83 2.34 -0.74
C GLY A 28 -15.36 2.71 -0.88
N ALA A 29 -14.76 3.34 0.14
CA ALA A 29 -13.35 3.69 0.15
C ALA A 29 -12.45 2.45 0.24
N ALA A 30 -12.82 1.47 1.08
CA ALA A 30 -12.11 0.19 1.17
C ALA A 30 -12.15 -0.57 -0.17
N LEU A 31 -13.32 -0.62 -0.81
CA LEU A 31 -13.48 -1.25 -2.12
C LEU A 31 -12.69 -0.51 -3.21
N ALA A 32 -12.70 0.83 -3.22
CA ALA A 32 -11.92 1.63 -4.16
C ALA A 32 -10.41 1.35 -4.04
N ASN A 33 -9.91 1.17 -2.81
CA ASN A 33 -8.53 0.78 -2.56
C ASN A 33 -8.25 -0.62 -3.14
N ALA A 34 -9.09 -1.60 -2.86
CA ALA A 34 -8.95 -2.96 -3.41
C ALA A 34 -8.92 -2.95 -4.96
N VAL A 35 -9.87 -2.27 -5.60
CA VAL A 35 -9.94 -2.16 -7.06
C VAL A 35 -8.66 -1.53 -7.64
N SER A 36 -8.15 -0.50 -6.99
CA SER A 36 -6.93 0.20 -7.43
C SER A 36 -5.69 -0.69 -7.28
N SER A 37 -5.59 -1.44 -6.19
CA SER A 37 -4.52 -2.42 -6.00
C SER A 37 -4.57 -3.53 -7.04
N PHE A 38 -5.76 -4.06 -7.38
CA PHE A 38 -5.90 -5.05 -8.45
C PHE A 38 -5.56 -4.49 -9.82
N ALA A 39 -5.95 -3.24 -10.12
CA ALA A 39 -5.58 -2.58 -11.36
C ALA A 39 -4.06 -2.40 -11.49
N ASN A 40 -3.38 -2.00 -10.41
CA ASN A 40 -1.93 -1.91 -10.36
C ASN A 40 -1.25 -3.26 -10.60
N LEU A 41 -1.77 -4.31 -9.95
CA LEU A 41 -1.27 -5.67 -10.10
C LEU A 41 -1.41 -6.14 -11.56
N ALA A 42 -2.55 -5.90 -12.19
CA ALA A 42 -2.80 -6.24 -13.58
C ALA A 42 -1.85 -5.47 -14.51
N PHE A 43 -1.68 -4.17 -14.31
CA PHE A 43 -0.76 -3.34 -15.08
C PHE A 43 0.68 -3.85 -14.98
N LEU A 44 1.15 -4.15 -13.77
CA LEU A 44 2.50 -4.65 -13.55
C LEU A 44 2.70 -6.05 -14.18
N ALA A 45 1.71 -6.93 -14.06
CA ALA A 45 1.76 -8.26 -14.65
C ALA A 45 1.82 -8.20 -16.19
N ILE A 46 1.05 -7.30 -16.81
CA ILE A 46 1.11 -7.04 -18.26
C ILE A 46 2.48 -6.48 -18.64
N TYR A 47 2.99 -5.50 -17.88
CA TYR A 47 4.29 -4.89 -18.12
C TYR A 47 5.42 -5.93 -18.09
N ILE A 48 5.46 -6.79 -17.08
CA ILE A 48 6.47 -7.84 -16.96
C ILE A 48 6.39 -8.85 -18.12
N ARG A 49 5.18 -9.21 -18.58
CA ARG A 49 5.00 -10.15 -19.69
C ARG A 49 5.40 -9.57 -21.05
N VAL A 50 5.05 -8.32 -21.32
CA VAL A 50 5.20 -7.71 -22.65
C VAL A 50 6.54 -6.99 -22.80
N SER A 51 7.08 -6.43 -21.71
CA SER A 51 8.28 -5.60 -21.77
C SER A 51 9.53 -6.43 -22.10
N PRO A 52 10.28 -6.06 -23.15
CA PRO A 52 11.54 -6.73 -23.47
C PRO A 52 12.60 -6.56 -22.36
N ALA A 53 12.47 -5.52 -21.52
CA ALA A 53 13.38 -5.28 -20.39
C ALA A 53 13.26 -6.35 -19.29
N CYS A 54 12.10 -7.00 -19.17
CA CYS A 54 11.86 -8.03 -18.15
C CYS A 54 12.16 -9.45 -18.66
N LYS A 55 12.49 -9.64 -19.94
CA LYS A 55 12.70 -10.97 -20.54
C LYS A 55 13.89 -11.73 -19.94
N THR A 56 14.93 -11.02 -19.48
CA THR A 56 16.13 -11.62 -18.89
C THR A 56 15.99 -11.93 -17.40
N THR A 57 15.12 -11.20 -16.70
CA THR A 57 14.89 -11.34 -15.25
C THR A 57 13.68 -12.20 -14.92
N TRP A 58 12.72 -12.30 -15.83
CA TRP A 58 11.51 -13.10 -15.66
C TRP A 58 11.66 -14.46 -16.36
N LEU A 59 12.17 -15.45 -15.63
CA LEU A 59 12.29 -16.85 -16.09
C LEU A 59 10.98 -17.65 -15.95
N GLY A 60 9.87 -16.98 -15.61
CA GLY A 60 8.58 -17.60 -15.32
C GLY A 60 8.48 -18.19 -13.92
N PHE A 61 7.40 -18.94 -13.67
CA PHE A 61 7.21 -19.67 -12.41
C PHE A 61 7.95 -21.00 -12.47
N TYR A 62 9.21 -21.00 -12.04
CA TYR A 62 10.01 -22.23 -11.91
C TYR A 62 10.27 -22.55 -10.43
N GLN A 63 10.40 -23.84 -10.09
CA GLN A 63 10.55 -24.30 -8.71
C GLN A 63 11.78 -23.73 -8.00
N ASP A 64 12.87 -23.46 -8.72
CA ASP A 64 14.06 -22.80 -8.14
C ASP A 64 13.81 -21.35 -7.70
N ALA A 65 12.78 -20.67 -8.22
CA ALA A 65 12.42 -19.33 -7.76
C ALA A 65 11.98 -19.32 -6.29
N PHE A 66 11.44 -20.45 -5.80
CA PHE A 66 10.97 -20.58 -4.42
C PHE A 66 12.08 -21.01 -3.43
N ARG A 67 13.23 -21.46 -3.92
CA ARG A 67 14.37 -21.83 -3.05
C ARG A 67 14.97 -20.65 -2.30
N GLY A 68 14.81 -19.43 -2.82
CA GLY A 68 15.28 -18.19 -2.18
C GLY A 68 14.44 -17.71 -1.00
N ILE A 69 13.26 -18.30 -0.76
CA ILE A 69 12.33 -17.82 0.27
C ILE A 69 12.95 -17.79 1.68
N PRO A 70 13.66 -18.82 2.17
CA PRO A 70 14.23 -18.78 3.52
C PRO A 70 15.26 -17.67 3.71
N ALA A 71 16.12 -17.45 2.69
CA ALA A 71 17.10 -16.36 2.70
C ALA A 71 16.43 -14.99 2.62
N PHE A 72 15.38 -14.86 1.79
CA PHE A 72 14.56 -13.66 1.72
C PHE A 72 13.89 -13.36 3.06
N LEU A 73 13.26 -14.34 3.71
CA LEU A 73 12.60 -14.18 5.01
C LEU A 73 13.57 -13.74 6.11
N LYS A 74 14.81 -14.23 6.09
CA LYS A 74 15.85 -13.80 7.05
C LYS A 74 16.11 -12.29 7.01
N LEU A 75 15.92 -11.65 5.85
CA LEU A 75 16.05 -10.21 5.66
C LEU A 75 14.70 -9.49 5.78
N ALA A 76 13.64 -10.07 5.20
CA ALA A 76 12.31 -9.48 5.18
C ALA A 76 11.71 -9.36 6.59
N VAL A 77 11.89 -10.37 7.45
CA VAL A 77 11.37 -10.33 8.83
C VAL A 77 11.93 -9.14 9.63
N PRO A 78 13.27 -8.94 9.75
CA PRO A 78 13.80 -7.78 10.47
C PRO A 78 13.45 -6.46 9.78
N SER A 79 13.42 -6.39 8.44
CA SER A 79 13.00 -5.19 7.73
C SER A 79 11.53 -4.82 7.98
N SER A 80 10.63 -5.80 7.95
CA SER A 80 9.22 -5.61 8.28
C SER A 80 9.05 -5.23 9.75
N ALA A 81 9.79 -5.85 10.67
CA ALA A 81 9.74 -5.49 12.09
C ALA A 81 10.19 -4.04 12.33
N MET A 82 11.26 -3.60 11.67
CA MET A 82 11.73 -2.21 11.73
C MET A 82 10.65 -1.23 11.27
N PHE A 83 10.02 -1.51 10.13
CA PHE A 83 8.93 -0.68 9.59
C PHE A 83 7.69 -0.69 10.49
N CYS A 84 7.31 -1.85 11.03
CA CYS A 84 6.19 -1.95 11.97
C CYS A 84 6.46 -1.17 13.25
N MET A 85 7.67 -1.23 13.81
CA MET A 85 8.04 -0.47 15.00
C MET A 85 7.99 1.04 14.76
N GLU A 86 8.46 1.49 13.59
CA GLU A 86 8.34 2.88 13.17
C GLU A 86 6.87 3.32 13.08
N TRP A 87 6.04 2.56 12.37
CA TRP A 87 4.62 2.86 12.24
C TRP A 87 3.88 2.86 13.58
N TRP A 88 4.08 1.83 14.40
CA TRP A 88 3.47 1.75 15.73
C TRP A 88 3.90 2.88 16.65
N SER A 89 5.13 3.37 16.51
CA SER A 89 5.58 4.53 17.28
C SER A 89 4.72 5.77 16.96
N PHE A 90 4.40 5.99 15.68
CA PHE A 90 3.49 7.07 15.29
C PHE A 90 2.09 6.87 15.86
N GLU A 91 1.52 5.67 15.76
CA GLU A 91 0.20 5.35 16.33
C GLU A 91 0.15 5.59 17.84
N VAL A 92 1.19 5.20 18.58
CA VAL A 92 1.28 5.44 20.04
C VAL A 92 1.29 6.92 20.35
N VAL A 93 2.05 7.74 19.61
CA VAL A 93 2.07 9.19 19.83
C VAL A 93 0.71 9.82 19.54
N VAL A 94 0.02 9.39 18.46
CA VAL A 94 -1.34 9.85 18.15
C VAL A 94 -2.31 9.48 19.29
N LEU A 95 -2.27 8.24 19.79
CA LEU A 95 -3.10 7.81 20.91
C LEU A 95 -2.82 8.61 22.20
N LEU A 96 -1.55 8.88 22.51
CA LEU A 96 -1.15 9.69 23.66
C LEU A 96 -1.59 11.14 23.53
N SER A 97 -1.49 11.75 22.34
CA SER A 97 -1.98 13.11 22.10
C SER A 97 -3.50 13.24 22.31
N GLY A 98 -4.26 12.16 22.10
CA GLY A 98 -5.68 12.09 22.42
C GLY A 98 -6.01 12.07 23.92
N LEU A 99 -5.03 11.82 24.80
CA LEU A 99 -5.18 11.81 26.27
C LEU A 99 -4.78 13.14 26.93
N LEU A 100 -4.24 14.09 26.16
CA LEU A 100 -3.82 15.40 26.67
C LEU A 100 -5.02 16.32 26.95
N PRO A 101 -4.84 17.41 27.72
CA PRO A 101 -5.93 18.31 28.14
C PRO A 101 -6.72 18.95 26.98
N ASN A 102 -6.08 19.14 25.82
CA ASN A 102 -6.72 19.65 24.61
C ASN A 102 -6.53 18.66 23.44
N PRO A 103 -7.23 17.51 23.46
CA PRO A 103 -6.91 16.41 22.57
C PRO A 103 -7.11 16.79 21.10
N LYS A 104 -8.11 17.63 20.77
CA LYS A 104 -8.34 18.09 19.39
C LYS A 104 -7.18 18.89 18.82
N LEU A 105 -6.56 19.76 19.62
CA LEU A 105 -5.44 20.58 19.18
C LEU A 105 -4.18 19.73 19.06
N GLU A 106 -3.88 18.94 20.09
CA GLU A 106 -2.65 18.13 20.15
C GLU A 106 -2.65 17.03 19.08
N THR A 107 -3.77 16.33 18.86
CA THR A 107 -3.89 15.36 17.75
C THR A 107 -3.81 16.04 16.37
N ALA A 108 -4.37 17.25 16.23
CA ALA A 108 -4.32 17.97 14.96
C ALA A 108 -2.90 18.41 14.61
N VAL A 109 -2.10 18.84 15.58
CA VAL A 109 -0.68 19.17 15.38
C VAL A 109 0.10 17.94 14.93
N MET A 110 -0.18 16.76 15.50
CA MET A 110 0.43 15.50 15.06
C MET A 110 0.05 15.12 13.63
N SER A 111 -1.13 15.51 13.14
CA SER A 111 -1.59 15.20 11.76
C SER A 111 -1.04 16.12 10.67
N ILE A 112 -0.26 17.14 11.03
CA ILE A 112 0.40 18.06 10.08
C ILE A 112 1.76 17.51 9.60
N TRP A 113 2.31 16.51 10.29
CA TRP A 113 3.56 15.83 9.94
C TRP A 113 3.31 14.70 8.94
#